data_AF-A0AAE1GIL5-F1
#
_entry.id   AF-A0AAE1GIL5-F1
#
_cell.length_a   1.000
_cell.length_b   1.000
_cell.length_c   1.000
_cell.angle_alpha   90.00
_cell.angle_beta   90.00
_cell.angle_gamma   90.00
#
_symmetry.space_group_name_H-M   'P 1'
#
loop_
_entity.id
_entity.type
_entity.pdbx_description
1 polymer ?
#
loop_
_entity_poly.entity_id
_entity_poly.type
_entity_poly.pdbx_seq_one_letter_code
_entity_poly.pdbx_strand_id
1 'polypeptide(L)'
;MGSPVDELCLFCHERDYGKVKWLKCLKCKLGGHSTCTRMTGLKSNASEVNWVCDPCALVINSEVHLREEINVMKSDIIEIKNMLKDIRLPENLQNSVMAALPALTDGVTLAVEEAVSAQSGQVEKDGMNWAEVVSRSRKRKRTQKNKNLLIAKKRLI
;
A
#
# COMPACT_ATOMS: atom_id res chain seq x y z
N MET A 1 20.04 -9.26 -16.90
CA MET A 1 20.04 -10.00 -15.62
C MET A 1 18.59 -10.40 -15.39
N GLY A 2 18.27 -11.68 -15.61
CA GLY A 2 16.89 -12.19 -15.57
C GLY A 2 16.30 -12.17 -14.16
N SER A 3 14.98 -12.29 -14.06
CA SER A 3 14.28 -12.50 -12.79
C SER A 3 14.87 -13.71 -12.05
N PRO A 4 14.88 -13.73 -10.71
CA PRO A 4 15.07 -14.97 -9.96
C PRO A 4 14.15 -16.05 -10.53
N VAL A 5 14.67 -17.26 -10.72
CA VAL A 5 14.01 -18.37 -11.45
C VAL A 5 12.63 -18.73 -10.88
N ASP A 6 12.39 -18.37 -9.62
CA ASP A 6 11.16 -18.67 -8.87
C ASP A 6 10.25 -17.46 -8.63
N GLU A 7 10.63 -16.26 -9.09
CA GLU A 7 9.82 -15.05 -8.88
C GLU A 7 9.07 -14.63 -10.15
N LEU A 8 7.74 -14.46 -10.02
CA LEU A 8 6.88 -13.90 -11.07
C LEU A 8 6.77 -12.38 -10.92
N CYS A 9 6.78 -11.65 -12.04
CA CYS A 9 6.64 -10.21 -11.97
C CYS A 9 5.25 -9.86 -11.42
N LEU A 10 5.19 -9.03 -10.39
CA LEU A 10 3.96 -8.57 -9.72
C LEU A 10 2.89 -8.04 -10.70
N PHE A 11 3.31 -7.46 -11.82
CA PHE A 11 2.41 -6.80 -12.77
C PHE A 11 2.07 -7.64 -14.00
N CYS A 12 3.04 -8.39 -14.54
CA CYS A 12 2.83 -9.17 -15.77
C CYS A 12 2.72 -10.68 -15.55
N HIS A 13 3.11 -11.18 -14.38
CA HIS A 13 3.14 -12.61 -14.04
C HIS A 13 3.96 -13.45 -15.02
N GLU A 14 5.01 -12.85 -15.55
CA GLU A 14 6.00 -13.54 -16.37
C GLU A 14 7.32 -13.56 -15.62
N ARG A 15 8.04 -14.66 -15.73
CA ARG A 15 9.39 -14.79 -15.16
C ARG A 15 10.41 -14.07 -16.01
N ASP A 16 10.25 -14.14 -17.33
CA ASP A 16 11.21 -13.58 -18.25
C ASP A 16 10.49 -12.62 -19.21
N TYR A 17 11.01 -11.40 -19.29
CA TYR A 17 10.53 -10.36 -20.19
C TYR A 17 11.72 -9.77 -20.94
N GLY A 18 12.58 -10.65 -21.47
CA GLY A 18 13.76 -10.28 -22.25
C GLY A 18 14.83 -9.60 -21.39
N LYS A 19 15.60 -8.68 -21.98
CA LYS A 19 16.70 -7.97 -21.30
C LYS A 19 16.22 -6.82 -20.38
N VAL A 20 15.03 -6.93 -19.80
CA VAL A 20 14.49 -5.90 -18.90
C VAL A 20 15.02 -6.09 -17.48
N LYS A 21 15.35 -4.99 -16.79
CA LYS A 21 15.88 -5.01 -15.42
C LYS A 21 14.79 -5.49 -14.45
N TRP A 22 15.12 -6.43 -13.58
CA TRP A 22 14.28 -6.80 -12.44
C TRP A 22 14.48 -5.83 -11.28
N LEU A 23 13.39 -5.39 -10.65
CA LEU A 23 13.40 -4.55 -9.46
C LEU A 23 12.72 -5.31 -8.33
N LYS A 24 13.27 -5.26 -7.12
CA LYS A 24 12.65 -5.81 -5.90
C LYS A 24 12.13 -4.68 -5.03
N CYS A 25 10.88 -4.78 -4.58
CA CYS A 25 10.29 -3.83 -3.67
C CYS A 25 10.99 -3.93 -2.30
N LEU A 26 11.45 -2.80 -1.76
CA LEU A 26 12.12 -2.77 -0.46
C LEU A 26 11.20 -3.23 0.69
N LYS A 27 9.89 -3.00 0.56
CA LYS A 27 8.88 -3.29 1.60
C LYS A 27 8.38 -4.72 1.57
N CYS A 28 7.63 -5.10 0.54
CA CYS A 28 7.02 -6.43 0.46
C CYS A 28 7.91 -7.51 -0.18
N LYS A 29 9.14 -7.14 -0.59
CA LYS A 29 10.11 -8.03 -1.29
C LYS A 29 9.65 -8.58 -2.64
N LEU A 30 8.41 -8.30 -3.07
CA LEU A 30 7.90 -8.68 -4.38
C LEU A 30 8.67 -7.98 -5.50
N GLY A 31 8.89 -8.69 -6.60
CA GLY A 31 9.66 -8.22 -7.74
C GLY A 31 8.82 -7.83 -8.95
N GLY A 32 9.37 -6.99 -9.81
CA GLY A 32 8.76 -6.65 -11.09
C GLY A 32 9.74 -6.15 -12.13
N HIS A 33 9.37 -6.32 -13.41
CA HIS A 33 10.14 -5.75 -14.51
C HIS A 33 10.08 -4.23 -14.47
N SER A 34 11.22 -3.57 -14.67
CA SER A 34 11.34 -2.11 -14.66
C SER A 34 10.45 -1.38 -15.67
N THR A 35 9.99 -2.08 -16.72
CA THR A 35 9.03 -1.54 -17.71
C THR A 35 7.57 -1.80 -17.35
N CYS A 36 7.31 -2.77 -16.46
CA CYS A 36 5.98 -3.06 -15.95
C CYS A 36 5.63 -2.21 -14.72
N THR A 37 6.63 -1.60 -14.08
CA THR A 37 6.45 -0.65 -12.98
C THR A 37 6.18 0.74 -13.55
N ARG A 38 5.21 1.47 -13.00
CA ARG A 38 5.16 2.92 -13.16
C ARG A 38 6.18 3.47 -12.17
N MET A 39 7.36 3.88 -12.63
CA MET A 39 8.36 4.46 -11.71
C MET A 39 7.86 5.80 -11.15
N THR A 40 7.13 5.78 -10.04
CA THR A 40 6.84 6.96 -9.23
C THR A 40 7.99 7.20 -8.25
N GLY A 41 9.05 7.91 -8.72
CA GLY A 41 10.24 8.36 -7.96
C GLY A 41 11.25 7.25 -7.58
N LEU A 42 12.55 7.44 -7.37
CA LEU A 42 13.55 8.50 -7.52
C LEU A 42 14.70 7.87 -8.33
N LYS A 43 15.21 8.54 -9.37
CA LYS A 43 16.45 8.10 -10.04
C LYS A 43 17.63 8.41 -9.12
N SER A 44 18.02 7.50 -8.24
CA SER A 44 19.33 7.59 -7.58
C SER A 44 20.39 7.02 -8.53
N ASN A 45 21.51 7.73 -8.67
CA ASN A 45 22.65 7.35 -9.52
C ASN A 45 23.46 6.16 -8.96
N ALA A 46 22.87 5.36 -8.08
CA ALA A 46 23.52 4.19 -7.49
C ALA A 46 23.04 2.92 -8.19
N SER A 47 23.96 1.98 -8.38
CA SER A 47 23.76 0.65 -8.97
C SER A 47 22.63 -0.18 -8.35
N GLU A 48 22.09 0.23 -7.21
CA GLU A 48 20.92 -0.33 -6.53
C GLU A 48 19.77 0.68 -6.54
N VAL A 49 18.77 0.43 -7.38
CA VAL A 49 17.56 1.27 -7.43
C VAL A 49 16.68 0.87 -6.24
N ASN A 50 16.69 1.69 -5.19
CA ASN A 50 15.74 1.60 -4.08
C ASN A 50 14.33 1.85 -4.62
N TRP A 51 13.59 0.78 -4.90
CA TRP A 51 12.25 0.83 -5.46
C TRP A 51 11.21 0.34 -4.45
N VAL A 52 10.09 1.07 -4.37
CA VAL A 52 8.88 0.67 -3.64
C VAL A 52 7.78 0.49 -4.67
N CYS A 53 7.09 -0.65 -4.66
CA CYS A 53 6.02 -0.91 -5.62
C CYS A 53 4.78 -0.06 -5.35
N ASP A 54 4.01 0.26 -6.40
CA ASP A 54 2.82 1.11 -6.30
C ASP A 54 1.85 0.69 -5.19
N PRO A 55 1.55 -0.61 -4.96
CA PRO A 55 0.73 -1.03 -3.82
C PRO A 55 1.32 -0.62 -2.47
N CYS A 56 2.63 -0.84 -2.24
CA CYS A 56 3.28 -0.43 -1.00
C CYS A 56 3.39 1.10 -0.88
N ALA A 57 3.58 1.82 -1.99
CA ALA A 57 3.61 3.28 -1.99
C ALA A 57 2.24 3.88 -1.63
N LEU A 58 1.15 3.28 -2.12
CA LEU A 58 -0.21 3.67 -1.77
C LEU A 58 -0.45 3.53 -0.26
N VAL A 59 -0.02 2.42 0.34
CA VAL A 59 -0.14 2.17 1.78
C VAL A 59 0.66 3.18 2.58
N ILE A 60 1.92 3.44 2.21
CA ILE A 60 2.75 4.42 2.90
C ILE A 60 2.08 5.79 2.84
N ASN A 61 1.52 6.18 1.69
CA ASN A 61 0.83 7.46 1.57
C ASN A 61 -0.45 7.52 2.42
N SER A 62 -1.23 6.44 2.49
CA SER A 62 -2.42 6.39 3.36
C SER A 62 -2.06 6.37 4.84
N GLU A 63 -0.99 5.67 5.23
CA GLU A 63 -0.48 5.68 6.61
C GLU A 63 0.02 7.08 7.01
N VAL A 64 0.73 7.77 6.11
CA VAL A 64 1.19 9.14 6.34
C VAL A 64 -0.01 10.06 6.52
N HIS A 65 -1.01 9.98 5.64
CA HIS A 65 -2.22 10.80 5.75
C HIS A 65 -3.00 10.53 7.03
N LEU A 66 -3.21 9.27 7.40
CA LEU A 66 -3.84 8.90 8.67
C LEU A 66 -3.06 9.48 9.86
N ARG A 67 -1.74 9.34 9.87
CA ARG A 67 -0.88 9.92 10.94
C ARG A 67 -1.03 11.44 11.03
N GLU A 68 -1.14 12.13 9.91
CA GLU A 68 -1.39 13.58 9.88
C GLU A 68 -2.76 13.91 10.50
N GLU A 69 -3.84 13.23 10.11
CA GLU A 69 -5.17 13.41 10.69
C GLU A 69 -5.17 13.17 12.21
N ILE A 70 -4.44 12.15 12.68
CA ILE A 70 -4.32 11.85 14.12
C ILE A 70 -3.58 12.94 14.87
N ASN A 71 -2.52 13.50 14.28
CA ASN A 71 -1.78 14.59 14.89
C ASN A 71 -2.66 15.85 15.00
N VAL A 72 -3.53 16.10 14.01
CA VAL A 72 -4.57 17.14 14.11
C VAL A 72 -5.51 16.84 15.28
N MET A 73 -6.10 15.64 15.34
CA MET A 73 -7.01 15.27 16.45
C MET A 73 -6.35 15.39 17.83
N LYS A 74 -5.08 15.01 17.97
CA LYS A 74 -4.32 15.17 19.22
C LYS A 74 -4.14 16.64 19.59
N SER A 75 -3.89 17.50 18.62
CA SER A 75 -3.82 18.95 18.82
C SER A 75 -5.16 19.49 19.32
N ASP A 76 -6.28 19.09 18.70
CA ASP A 76 -7.62 19.52 19.10
C ASP A 76 -7.95 19.10 20.54
N ILE A 77 -7.58 17.88 20.95
CA ILE A 77 -7.76 17.42 22.33
C ILE A 77 -6.97 18.29 23.32
N ILE A 78 -5.74 18.67 22.97
CA ILE A 78 -4.92 19.56 23.80
C ILE A 78 -5.56 20.95 23.89
N GLU A 79 -6.10 21.46 22.79
CA GLU A 79 -6.79 22.75 22.75
C GLU A 79 -8.05 22.72 23.63
N ILE A 80 -8.90 21.70 23.48
CA ILE A 80 -10.08 21.48 24.35
C ILE A 80 -9.67 21.41 25.82
N LYS A 81 -8.60 20.67 26.13
CA LYS A 81 -8.07 20.58 27.50
C LYS A 81 -7.65 21.94 28.04
N ASN A 82 -7.07 22.80 27.22
CA ASN A 82 -6.69 24.15 27.63
C ASN A 82 -7.92 25.04 27.80
N MET A 83 -8.89 25.00 26.89
CA MET A 83 -10.16 25.72 27.02
C MET A 83 -10.90 25.33 28.32
N LEU A 84 -10.87 24.05 28.69
CA LEU A 84 -11.49 23.55 29.92
C LEU A 84 -10.81 24.05 31.20
N LYS A 85 -9.52 24.42 31.16
CA LYS A 85 -8.84 25.03 32.32
C LYS A 85 -9.34 26.43 32.60
N ASP A 86 -9.76 27.16 31.57
CA ASP A 86 -10.25 28.53 31.69
C ASP A 86 -11.70 28.59 32.20
N ILE A 87 -12.41 27.46 32.18
CA ILE A 87 -13.75 27.31 32.74
C ILE A 87 -13.64 26.93 34.22
N ARG A 88 -14.21 27.74 35.11
CA ARG A 88 -14.39 27.36 36.51
C ARG A 88 -15.42 26.25 36.63
N LEU A 89 -14.95 25.01 36.62
CA LEU A 89 -15.76 23.84 36.90
C LEU A 89 -15.84 23.59 38.42
N PRO A 90 -16.99 23.13 38.93
CA PRO A 90 -17.05 22.49 40.24
C PRO A 90 -16.04 21.33 40.33
N GLU A 91 -15.43 21.13 41.49
CA GLU A 91 -14.28 20.25 41.69
C GLU A 91 -14.55 18.77 41.28
N ASN A 92 -15.79 18.30 41.45
CA ASN A 92 -16.22 16.99 40.99
C ASN A 92 -16.20 16.85 39.46
N LEU A 93 -16.69 17.86 38.74
CA LEU A 93 -16.69 17.94 37.28
C LEU A 93 -15.26 18.07 36.74
N GLN A 94 -14.43 18.89 37.39
CA GLN A 94 -13.03 19.05 37.00
C GLN A 94 -12.26 17.72 37.11
N ASN A 95 -12.47 16.97 38.20
CA ASN A 95 -11.85 15.66 38.39
C ASN A 95 -12.34 14.63 37.36
N SER A 96 -13.65 14.58 37.08
CA SER A 96 -14.19 13.68 36.04
C SER A 96 -13.66 14.01 34.65
N VAL A 97 -13.58 15.30 34.30
CA VAL A 97 -13.07 15.76 32.99
C VAL A 97 -11.57 15.47 32.85
N MET A 98 -10.78 15.74 33.89
CA MET A 98 -9.34 15.47 33.89
C MET A 98 -9.01 13.97 33.88
N ALA A 99 -9.91 13.12 34.39
CA ALA A 99 -9.79 11.67 34.28
C ALA A 99 -10.22 11.13 32.89
N ALA A 100 -11.22 11.75 32.26
CA ALA A 100 -11.73 11.32 30.95
C ALA A 100 -10.80 11.69 29.79
N LEU A 101 -10.13 12.85 29.85
CA LEU A 101 -9.26 13.35 28.78
C LEU A 101 -8.09 12.41 28.40
N PRO A 102 -7.31 11.87 29.35
CA PRO A 102 -6.28 10.87 29.05
C PRO A 102 -6.87 9.60 28.43
N ALA A 103 -7.97 9.08 29.00
CA ALA A 103 -8.63 7.88 28.47
C ALA A 103 -9.14 8.06 27.03
N LEU A 104 -9.61 9.26 26.68
CA LEU A 104 -10.00 9.61 25.32
C LEU A 104 -8.80 9.65 24.37
N THR A 105 -7.66 10.20 24.82
CA THR A 105 -6.43 10.28 24.02
C THR A 105 -5.83 8.90 23.76
N ASP A 106 -5.82 8.05 24.79
CA ASP A 106 -5.32 6.68 24.72
C ASP A 106 -6.25 5.81 23.88
N GLY A 107 -7.58 5.96 24.05
CA GLY A 107 -8.59 5.26 23.25
C GLY A 107 -8.51 5.61 21.77
N VAL A 108 -8.33 6.90 21.42
CA VAL A 108 -8.11 7.33 20.02
C VAL A 108 -6.81 6.75 19.46
N THR A 109 -5.73 6.74 20.24
CA THR A 109 -4.45 6.17 19.79
C THR A 109 -4.56 4.66 19.55
N LEU A 110 -5.25 3.92 20.43
CA LEU A 110 -5.45 2.48 20.28
C LEU A 110 -6.32 2.14 19.05
N ALA A 111 -7.46 2.82 18.89
CA ALA A 111 -8.36 2.60 17.76
C ALA A 111 -7.69 2.86 16.40
N VAL A 112 -6.78 3.83 16.37
CA VAL A 112 -5.91 4.12 15.23
C VAL A 112 -4.98 2.95 14.92
N GLU A 113 -4.26 2.45 15.92
CA GLU A 113 -3.28 1.38 15.72
C GLU A 113 -3.95 0.10 15.22
N GLU A 114 -5.14 -0.19 15.75
CA GLU A 114 -5.99 -1.28 15.29
C GLU A 114 -6.47 -1.07 13.84
N ALA A 115 -6.92 0.13 13.49
CA ALA A 115 -7.36 0.45 12.12
C ALA A 115 -6.21 0.35 11.11
N VAL A 116 -5.01 0.86 11.45
CA VAL A 116 -3.80 0.77 10.61
C VAL A 116 -3.38 -0.69 10.44
N SER A 117 -3.41 -1.47 11.51
CA SER A 117 -3.07 -2.90 11.46
C SER A 117 -4.07 -3.70 10.61
N ALA A 118 -5.36 -3.42 10.75
CA ALA A 118 -6.42 -4.05 9.95
C ALA A 118 -6.32 -3.71 8.47
N GLN A 119 -6.04 -2.43 8.12
CA GLN A 119 -5.80 -2.02 6.73
C GLN A 119 -4.57 -2.70 6.15
N SER A 120 -3.48 -2.81 6.91
CA SER A 120 -2.24 -3.47 6.45
C SER A 120 -2.49 -4.93 6.06
N GLY A 121 -3.21 -5.68 6.91
CA GLY A 121 -3.59 -7.07 6.62
C GLY A 121 -4.56 -7.21 5.44
N GLN A 122 -5.45 -6.24 5.23
CA GLN A 122 -6.37 -6.22 4.08
C GLN A 122 -5.63 -5.93 2.77
N VAL A 123 -4.64 -5.02 2.79
CA VAL A 123 -3.87 -4.67 1.59
C VAL A 123 -2.98 -5.82 1.13
N GLU A 124 -2.42 -6.62 2.03
CA GLU A 124 -1.70 -7.83 1.64
C GLU A 124 -2.60 -8.81 0.87
N LYS A 125 -3.84 -9.02 1.36
CA LYS A 125 -4.84 -9.87 0.69
C LYS A 125 -5.27 -9.30 -0.66
N ASP A 126 -5.55 -8.00 -0.72
CA ASP A 126 -6.01 -7.35 -1.95
C ASP A 126 -4.88 -7.23 -2.99
N GLY A 127 -3.64 -7.05 -2.55
CA GLY A 127 -2.45 -7.09 -3.41
C GLY A 127 -2.25 -8.47 -4.04
N MET A 128 -2.42 -9.55 -3.27
CA MET A 128 -2.37 -10.92 -3.78
C MET A 128 -3.52 -11.22 -4.76
N ASN A 129 -4.74 -10.79 -4.43
CA ASN A 129 -5.92 -10.97 -5.29
C ASN A 129 -5.81 -10.19 -6.61
N TRP A 130 -5.35 -8.92 -6.57
CA TRP A 130 -5.19 -8.10 -7.76
C TRP A 130 -4.14 -8.69 -8.70
N ALA A 131 -3.02 -9.15 -8.14
CA ALA A 131 -1.99 -9.85 -8.89
C ALA A 131 -2.60 -11.09 -9.61
N GLU A 132 -3.36 -11.92 -8.89
CA GLU A 132 -4.02 -13.09 -9.47
C GLU A 132 -5.01 -12.72 -10.59
N VAL A 133 -5.84 -11.70 -10.40
CA VAL A 133 -6.83 -11.24 -11.39
C VAL A 133 -6.14 -10.76 -12.67
N VAL A 134 -5.08 -9.95 -12.53
CA VAL A 134 -4.29 -9.46 -13.68
C VAL A 134 -3.62 -10.63 -14.41
N SER A 135 -3.08 -11.61 -13.68
CA SER A 135 -2.49 -12.84 -14.24
C SER A 135 -3.51 -13.61 -15.08
N ARG A 136 -4.70 -13.88 -14.53
CA ARG A 136 -5.80 -14.59 -15.22
C ARG A 136 -6.26 -13.86 -16.48
N SER A 137 -6.38 -12.53 -16.42
CA SER A 137 -6.80 -11.69 -17.56
C SER A 137 -5.78 -11.74 -18.72
N ARG A 138 -4.48 -11.64 -18.41
CA ARG A 138 -3.41 -11.74 -19.43
C ARG A 138 -3.35 -13.12 -20.07
N LYS A 139 -3.49 -14.20 -19.27
CA LYS A 139 -3.53 -15.58 -19.78
C LYS A 139 -4.66 -15.77 -20.79
N ARG A 140 -5.87 -15.27 -20.48
CA ARG A 140 -7.03 -15.29 -21.41
C ARG A 140 -6.74 -14.56 -22.71
N LYS A 141 -6.15 -13.35 -22.66
CA LYS A 141 -5.78 -12.59 -23.87
C LYS A 141 -4.78 -13.33 -24.76
N ARG A 142 -3.76 -13.98 -24.17
CA ARG A 142 -2.79 -14.81 -24.91
C ARG A 142 -3.45 -16.00 -25.60
N THR A 143 -4.31 -16.73 -24.87
CA THR A 143 -5.05 -17.85 -25.44
C THR A 143 -5.94 -17.41 -26.60
N GLN A 144 -6.62 -16.26 -26.48
CA GLN A 144 -7.43 -15.72 -27.56
C GLN A 144 -6.59 -15.33 -28.79
N LYS A 145 -5.43 -14.69 -28.58
CA LYS A 145 -4.49 -14.36 -29.67
C LYS A 145 -4.02 -15.62 -30.40
N ASN A 146 -3.66 -16.68 -29.67
CA ASN A 146 -3.22 -17.95 -30.26
C ASN A 146 -4.35 -18.64 -31.05
N LYS A 147 -5.59 -18.63 -30.52
CA LYS A 147 -6.76 -19.14 -31.24
C LYS A 147 -6.98 -18.39 -32.56
N ASN A 148 -6.93 -17.05 -32.53
CA ASN A 148 -7.08 -16.23 -33.72
C ASN A 148 -5.97 -16.51 -34.75
N LEU A 149 -4.72 -16.68 -34.30
CA LEU A 149 -3.59 -17.00 -35.17
C LEU A 149 -3.77 -18.35 -35.87
N LEU A 150 -4.26 -19.37 -35.14
CA LEU A 150 -4.54 -20.70 -35.70
C LEU A 150 -5.66 -20.68 -36.74
N ILE A 151 -6.73 -19.92 -36.49
CA ILE A 151 -7.83 -19.73 -37.45
C ILE A 151 -7.31 -19.03 -38.72
N ALA A 152 -6.50 -17.98 -38.57
CA ALA A 152 -5.92 -17.26 -39.70
C ALA A 152 -5.02 -18.16 -40.56
N LYS A 153 -4.17 -18.98 -39.93
CA LYS A 153 -3.31 -19.95 -40.66
C LYS A 153 -4.12 -20.99 -41.44
N LYS A 154 -5.22 -21.48 -40.88
CA LYS A 154 -6.11 -22.44 -41.57
C LYS A 154 -6.84 -21.84 -42.78
N ARG A 155 -7.01 -20.52 -42.85
CA ARG A 155 -7.63 -19.83 -44.00
C ARG A 155 -6.65 -19.53 -45.14
N LEU A 156 -5.34 -19.66 -44.89
CA LEU A 156 -4.28 -19.40 -45.87
C LEU A 156 -3.81 -20.68 -46.58
N ILE A 157 -4.22 -21.85 -46.07
CA ILE A 157 -4.05 -23.17 -46.69
C ILE A 157 -5.34 -23.50 -47.43
#